data_AF-A0ABD1FHY5-F1
#
_entry.id   AF-A0ABD1FHY5-F1
#
_cell.length_a   1.000
_cell.length_b   1.000
_cell.length_c   1.000
_cell.angle_alpha   90.00
_cell.angle_beta   90.00
_cell.angle_gamma   90.00
#
_symmetry.space_group_name_H-M   'P 1'
#
loop_
_entity.id
_entity.type
_entity.pdbx_description
1 polymer ?
#
loop_
_entity_poly.entity_id
_entity_poly.type
_entity_poly.pdbx_seq_one_letter_code
_entity_poly.pdbx_strand_id
1 'polypeptide(L)'
;MFPISSDGVFEDPLMLFEQDGFLQDLLEDINPISEVNNHSENSVKKRARKVEESNNGSSDSKKSAHRFIEKQRRQEMSALYASLRSLLPLEYIKGKRAVSDHMHQAANYISDMKKKIEEMKLRRGILRNVDQKDSNGRDSSSYCVKMNSFRDGFEILISSKECSPLSTVLGNLIDRNLDVVSCVSSRGDGCYLHKIHVEINDSTRIDLSELQEQLVNLLQLA
;
A
#
# COMPACT_ATOMS: atom_id res chain seq x y z
N MET A 1 -4.20 -35.83 -24.71
CA MET A 1 -4.01 -36.82 -23.62
C MET A 1 -3.17 -36.11 -22.56
N PHE A 2 -3.76 -35.94 -21.38
CA PHE A 2 -3.39 -35.06 -20.24
C PHE A 2 -2.04 -35.37 -19.55
N PRO A 3 -1.57 -34.59 -18.54
CA PRO A 3 -2.00 -33.26 -18.07
C PRO A 3 -0.89 -32.21 -17.90
N ILE A 4 -1.35 -30.97 -17.71
CA ILE A 4 -0.66 -29.81 -17.15
C ILE A 4 -0.73 -29.91 -15.63
N SER A 5 0.40 -29.82 -14.93
CA SER A 5 0.44 -29.54 -13.49
C SER A 5 0.92 -28.11 -13.29
N SER A 6 0.01 -27.26 -12.83
CA SER A 6 0.28 -25.92 -12.30
C SER A 6 0.32 -26.02 -10.78
N ASP A 7 1.51 -26.07 -10.19
CA ASP A 7 1.69 -25.80 -8.76
C ASP A 7 1.77 -24.28 -8.58
N GLY A 8 0.61 -23.68 -8.33
CA GLY A 8 0.52 -22.32 -7.79
C GLY A 8 0.79 -22.38 -6.29
N VAL A 9 2.04 -22.18 -5.89
CA VAL A 9 2.37 -21.85 -4.51
C VAL A 9 1.97 -20.39 -4.29
N PHE A 10 0.93 -20.21 -3.47
CA PHE A 10 0.50 -18.93 -2.96
C PHE A 10 1.49 -18.52 -1.86
N GLU A 11 2.46 -17.67 -2.22
CA GLU A 11 3.39 -17.09 -1.25
C GLU A 11 2.69 -15.96 -0.49
N ASP A 12 2.69 -16.13 0.83
CA ASP A 12 2.04 -15.30 1.84
C ASP A 12 2.68 -13.90 1.91
N PRO A 13 1.95 -12.79 1.66
CA PRO A 13 2.53 -11.44 1.60
C PRO A 13 3.00 -10.82 2.93
N LEU A 14 3.13 -11.59 4.02
CA LEU A 14 3.41 -11.04 5.36
C LEU A 14 4.85 -11.17 5.86
N MET A 15 5.78 -11.71 5.06
CA MET A 15 7.20 -11.86 5.44
C MET A 15 8.10 -10.73 4.91
N LEU A 16 7.66 -9.47 4.96
CA LEU A 16 8.46 -8.31 4.50
C LEU A 16 8.89 -7.34 5.62
N PHE A 17 8.96 -7.82 6.86
CA PHE A 17 9.42 -7.03 8.00
C PHE A 17 10.55 -7.72 8.77
N GLU A 18 11.60 -8.11 8.07
CA GLU A 18 12.88 -8.42 8.71
C GLU A 18 14.03 -7.71 7.96
N GLN A 19 14.03 -6.39 8.03
CA GLN A 19 15.24 -5.63 7.71
C GLN A 19 15.46 -4.39 8.59
N ASP A 20 14.70 -4.27 9.68
CA ASP A 20 14.79 -3.13 10.60
C ASP A 20 16.02 -3.22 11.53
N GLY A 21 16.61 -4.41 11.69
CA GLY A 21 17.81 -4.60 12.53
C GLY A 21 19.09 -3.98 11.94
N PHE A 22 19.22 -3.95 10.61
CA PHE A 22 20.47 -3.48 9.97
C PHE A 22 20.60 -1.95 9.96
N LEU A 23 19.47 -1.23 10.04
CA LEU A 23 19.46 0.23 10.09
C LEU A 23 19.68 0.77 11.50
N GLN A 24 19.23 0.05 12.52
CA GLN A 24 19.39 0.44 13.91
C GLN A 24 20.88 0.39 14.34
N ASP A 25 21.59 -0.67 13.95
CA ASP A 25 23.03 -0.85 14.25
C ASP A 25 23.92 0.26 13.65
N LEU A 26 23.49 0.90 12.54
CA LEU A 26 24.26 1.97 11.90
C LEU A 26 24.02 3.35 12.53
N LEU A 27 22.92 3.51 13.29
CA LEU A 27 22.51 4.76 13.95
C LEU A 27 23.03 4.86 15.39
N GLU A 28 23.33 3.72 16.04
CA GLU A 28 23.88 3.69 17.41
C GLU A 28 25.32 4.24 17.48
N ASP A 29 26.06 4.23 16.38
CA ASP A 29 27.40 4.82 16.25
C ASP A 29 27.41 6.37 16.23
N ILE A 30 26.24 7.03 16.27
CA ILE A 30 26.11 8.49 16.09
C ILE A 30 25.84 9.26 17.40
N ASN A 31 25.78 8.61 18.58
CA ASN A 31 25.64 9.35 19.84
C ASN A 31 27.00 9.90 20.36
N PRO A 32 27.18 11.22 20.48
CA PRO A 32 28.34 11.78 21.18
C PRO A 32 28.04 11.82 22.68
N ILE A 33 28.64 10.92 23.47
CA ILE A 33 28.59 11.01 24.94
C ILE A 33 29.78 11.82 25.46
N SER A 34 29.38 12.96 26.05
CA SER A 34 29.98 13.85 27.04
C SER A 34 31.25 13.42 27.80
N GLU A 35 32.08 14.43 28.05
CA GLU A 35 33.19 14.49 29.02
C GLU A 35 32.85 13.89 30.40
N VAL A 36 33.63 12.92 30.87
CA VAL A 36 34.03 12.74 32.28
C VAL A 36 35.40 12.05 32.35
N ASN A 37 36.36 12.67 33.04
CA ASN A 37 37.66 12.11 33.45
C ASN A 37 37.51 10.95 34.44
N ASN A 38 38.28 9.86 34.29
CA ASN A 38 39.30 9.42 35.26
C ASN A 38 39.86 8.01 34.97
N HIS A 39 41.15 7.88 35.30
CA HIS A 39 42.07 6.75 35.28
C HIS A 39 41.54 5.30 35.25
N SER A 40 42.12 4.51 34.34
CA SER A 40 42.53 3.13 34.63
C SER A 40 43.73 2.76 33.77
N GLU A 41 44.83 2.41 34.44
CA GLU A 41 46.06 1.91 33.85
C GLU A 41 45.80 0.54 33.21
N ASN A 42 46.22 0.33 31.96
CA ASN A 42 46.71 -0.99 31.54
C ASN A 42 47.66 -0.88 30.35
N SER A 43 48.81 -1.51 30.55
CA SER A 43 50.06 -1.32 29.84
C SER A 43 50.15 -2.07 28.51
N VAL A 44 50.49 -1.37 27.42
CA VAL A 44 51.17 -1.96 26.26
C VAL A 44 52.28 -1.02 25.80
N LYS A 45 53.53 -1.40 26.08
CA LYS A 45 54.76 -0.67 25.72
C LYS A 45 54.89 -0.54 24.21
N LYS A 46 54.75 0.67 23.65
CA LYS A 46 55.13 0.99 22.27
C LYS A 46 56.03 2.24 22.25
N ARG A 47 57.20 2.07 21.62
CA ARG A 47 58.32 3.02 21.51
C ARG A 47 57.88 4.49 21.39
N ALA A 48 58.37 5.33 22.30
CA ALA A 48 58.26 6.78 22.21
C ALA A 48 59.01 7.27 20.96
N ARG A 49 58.26 7.84 20.00
CA ARG A 49 58.82 8.78 19.01
C ARG A 49 58.89 10.14 19.67
N LYS A 50 60.08 10.74 19.61
CA LYS A 50 60.41 12.10 20.04
C LYS A 50 59.35 13.06 19.48
N VAL A 51 58.56 13.68 20.36
CA VAL A 51 57.62 14.75 20.02
C VAL A 51 58.46 16.02 19.88
N GLU A 52 58.66 16.47 18.66
CA GLU A 52 58.98 17.87 18.42
C GLU A 52 57.66 18.63 18.51
N GLU A 53 57.51 19.37 19.61
CA GLU A 53 56.37 20.22 19.90
C GLU A 53 56.43 21.44 18.98
N SER A 54 56.00 21.23 17.74
CA SER A 54 55.74 22.31 16.79
C SER A 54 54.29 22.74 16.97
N ASN A 55 54.11 24.03 17.21
CA ASN A 55 52.87 24.74 17.52
C ASN A 55 51.83 24.66 16.37
N ASN A 56 51.28 23.48 16.07
CA ASN A 56 50.46 23.19 14.87
C ASN A 56 49.11 22.51 15.16
N GLY A 57 48.67 22.45 16.42
CA GLY A 57 47.42 21.78 16.83
C GLY A 57 46.13 22.38 16.25
N SER A 58 46.15 23.65 15.83
CA SER A 58 45.00 24.33 15.20
C SER A 58 44.72 23.86 13.76
N SER A 59 45.77 23.46 13.02
CA SER A 59 45.64 22.96 11.64
C SER A 59 45.00 21.58 11.61
N ASP A 60 45.45 20.68 12.49
CA ASP A 60 45.09 19.26 12.40
C ASP A 60 43.72 18.96 13.01
N SER A 61 43.30 19.74 14.00
CA SER A 61 41.92 19.74 14.51
C SER A 61 40.92 20.19 13.44
N LYS A 62 41.20 21.28 12.72
CA LYS A 62 40.36 21.76 11.61
C LYS A 62 40.26 20.74 10.47
N LYS A 63 41.39 20.10 10.09
CA LYS A 63 41.39 19.02 9.09
C LYS A 63 40.55 17.82 9.53
N SER A 64 40.62 17.46 10.81
CA SER A 64 39.84 16.35 11.37
C SER A 64 38.34 16.67 11.40
N ALA A 65 37.96 17.87 11.81
CA ALA A 65 36.57 18.34 11.76
C ALA A 65 36.03 18.36 10.33
N HIS A 66 36.78 18.89 9.36
CA HIS A 66 36.39 18.87 7.95
C HIS A 66 36.20 17.44 7.42
N ARG A 67 37.11 16.52 7.77
CA ARG A 67 37.00 15.11 7.40
C ARG A 67 35.75 14.45 7.99
N PHE A 68 35.41 14.78 9.23
CA PHE A 68 34.20 14.27 9.89
C PHE A 68 32.94 14.79 9.19
N ILE A 69 32.85 16.11 8.93
CA ILE A 69 31.72 16.72 8.24
C ILE A 69 31.50 16.10 6.85
N GLU A 70 32.57 15.96 6.06
CA GLU A 70 32.45 15.37 4.72
C GLU A 70 32.11 13.87 4.78
N LYS A 71 32.58 13.15 5.81
CA LYS A 71 32.19 11.75 6.03
C LYS A 71 30.69 11.66 6.33
N GLN A 72 30.19 12.49 7.23
CA GLN A 72 28.76 12.57 7.56
C GLN A 72 27.93 12.89 6.32
N ARG A 73 28.32 13.91 5.54
CA ARG A 73 27.65 14.26 4.28
C ARG A 73 27.56 13.07 3.31
N ARG A 74 28.59 12.23 3.24
CA ARG A 74 28.57 11.02 2.39
C ARG A 74 27.72 9.89 2.97
N GLN A 75 27.68 9.74 4.28
CA GLN A 75 26.81 8.77 4.95
C GLN A 75 25.34 9.14 4.70
N GLU A 76 24.98 10.41 4.86
CA GLU A 76 23.65 10.93 4.56
C GLU A 76 23.26 10.68 3.09
N MET A 77 24.15 11.03 2.14
CA MET A 77 23.91 10.75 0.72
C MET A 77 23.75 9.25 0.43
N SER A 78 24.55 8.39 1.06
CA SER A 78 24.44 6.94 0.91
C SER A 78 23.10 6.41 1.42
N ALA A 79 22.61 6.93 2.55
CA ALA A 79 21.31 6.59 3.11
C ALA A 79 20.17 6.99 2.15
N LEU A 80 20.24 8.18 1.55
CA LEU A 80 19.26 8.63 0.56
C LEU A 80 19.24 7.72 -0.68
N TYR A 81 20.41 7.30 -1.19
CA TYR A 81 20.45 6.37 -2.32
C TYR A 81 19.92 4.98 -1.98
N ALA A 82 20.17 4.49 -0.76
CA ALA A 82 19.59 3.23 -0.28
C ALA A 82 18.05 3.32 -0.20
N SER A 83 17.51 4.43 0.33
CA SER A 83 16.07 4.70 0.38
C SER A 83 15.46 4.82 -1.02
N LEU A 84 16.13 5.51 -1.95
CA LEU A 84 15.67 5.55 -3.34
C LEU A 84 15.58 4.15 -3.94
N ARG A 85 16.60 3.30 -3.71
CA ARG A 85 16.62 1.94 -4.24
C ARG A 85 15.50 1.07 -3.67
N SER A 86 15.14 1.21 -2.40
CA SER A 86 14.07 0.41 -1.77
C SER A 86 12.67 0.77 -2.26
N LEU A 87 12.46 2.00 -2.72
CA LEU A 87 11.19 2.46 -3.30
C LEU A 87 10.95 1.99 -4.74
N LEU A 88 11.97 1.43 -5.41
CA LEU A 88 11.87 0.99 -6.79
C LEU A 88 11.44 -0.48 -6.89
N PRO A 89 10.52 -0.82 -7.81
CA PRO A 89 10.17 -2.22 -8.06
C PRO A 89 11.37 -3.04 -8.54
N LEU A 90 11.33 -4.35 -8.27
CA LEU A 90 12.41 -5.28 -8.57
C LEU A 90 12.80 -5.27 -10.06
N GLU A 91 11.85 -5.08 -10.96
CA GLU A 91 12.06 -5.03 -12.41
C GLU A 91 13.02 -3.90 -12.81
N TYR A 92 12.97 -2.77 -12.09
CA TYR A 92 13.78 -1.59 -12.35
C TYR A 92 15.17 -1.69 -11.74
N ILE A 93 15.35 -2.47 -10.67
CA ILE A 93 16.62 -2.57 -9.93
C ILE A 93 17.39 -3.87 -10.17
N LYS A 94 16.74 -4.91 -10.72
CA LYS A 94 17.36 -6.22 -10.97
C LYS A 94 18.55 -6.07 -11.90
N GLY A 95 19.70 -6.63 -11.49
CA GLY A 95 20.96 -6.58 -12.23
C GLY A 95 21.68 -5.24 -12.19
N LYS A 96 21.07 -4.18 -11.67
CA LYS A 96 21.66 -2.83 -11.63
C LYS A 96 22.22 -2.55 -10.25
N ARG A 97 23.53 -2.34 -10.16
CA ARG A 97 24.24 -2.10 -8.88
C ARG A 97 24.70 -0.66 -8.70
N ALA A 98 24.88 0.10 -9.78
CA ALA A 98 25.36 1.46 -9.71
C ALA A 98 24.25 2.44 -9.31
N VAL A 99 24.61 3.45 -8.52
CA VAL A 99 23.70 4.52 -8.09
C VAL A 99 23.14 5.31 -9.28
N SER A 100 23.97 5.57 -10.31
CA SER A 100 23.54 6.23 -11.54
C SER A 100 22.43 5.46 -12.25
N ASP A 101 22.54 4.12 -12.28
CA ASP A 101 21.53 3.27 -12.89
C ASP A 101 20.23 3.36 -12.08
N HIS A 102 20.30 3.31 -10.75
CA HIS A 102 19.11 3.44 -9.90
C HIS A 102 18.44 4.80 -10.08
N MET A 103 19.20 5.89 -10.17
CA MET A 103 18.67 7.23 -10.46
C MET A 103 17.97 7.29 -11.82
N HIS A 104 18.60 6.72 -12.86
CA HIS A 104 18.01 6.69 -14.19
C HIS A 104 16.72 5.86 -14.22
N GLN A 105 16.72 4.70 -13.56
CA GLN A 105 15.55 3.84 -13.48
C GLN A 105 14.43 4.43 -12.64
N ALA A 106 14.76 5.21 -11.60
CA ALA A 106 13.77 5.98 -10.86
C ALA A 106 13.04 7.00 -11.76
N ALA A 107 13.78 7.70 -12.64
CA ALA A 107 13.16 8.61 -13.59
C ALA A 107 12.20 7.87 -14.56
N ASN A 108 12.60 6.70 -15.05
CA ASN A 108 11.75 5.86 -15.91
C ASN A 108 10.49 5.41 -15.16
N TYR A 109 10.64 4.91 -13.93
CA TYR A 109 9.52 4.48 -13.08
C TYR A 109 8.52 5.61 -12.82
N ILE A 110 9.00 6.82 -12.52
CA ILE A 110 8.15 8.00 -12.36
C ILE A 110 7.37 8.29 -13.65
N SER A 111 8.01 8.17 -14.81
CA SER A 111 7.37 8.40 -16.12
C SER A 111 6.24 7.39 -16.36
N ASP A 112 6.52 6.11 -16.13
CA ASP A 112 5.56 5.02 -16.32
C ASP A 112 4.38 5.14 -15.35
N MET A 113 4.64 5.52 -14.09
CA MET A 113 3.58 5.78 -13.12
C MET A 113 2.70 6.96 -13.49
N LYS A 114 3.28 8.05 -14.00
CA LYS A 114 2.50 9.18 -14.54
C LYS A 114 1.60 8.74 -15.69
N LYS A 115 2.12 7.95 -16.64
CA LYS A 115 1.34 7.41 -17.76
C LYS A 115 0.19 6.53 -17.26
N LYS A 116 0.45 5.64 -16.30
CA LYS A 116 -0.56 4.78 -15.69
C LYS A 116 -1.66 5.57 -15.00
N ILE A 117 -1.32 6.66 -14.30
CA ILE A 117 -2.30 7.56 -13.68
C ILE A 117 -3.20 8.20 -14.74
N GLU A 118 -2.65 8.70 -15.84
CA GLU A 118 -3.45 9.30 -16.91
C GLU A 118 -4.35 8.29 -17.62
N GLU A 119 -3.87 7.08 -17.86
CA GLU A 119 -4.69 6.00 -18.41
C GLU A 119 -5.86 5.64 -17.48
N MET A 120 -5.59 5.50 -16.18
CA MET A 120 -6.63 5.21 -15.18
C MET A 120 -7.65 6.36 -15.07
N LYS A 121 -7.20 7.62 -15.17
CA LYS A 121 -8.10 8.78 -15.23
C LYS A 121 -9.01 8.75 -16.45
N LEU A 122 -8.46 8.42 -17.63
CA LEU A 122 -9.23 8.29 -18.87
C LEU A 122 -10.28 7.19 -18.75
N ARG A 123 -9.89 5.99 -18.30
CA ARG A 123 -10.82 4.86 -18.08
C ARG A 123 -11.97 5.28 -17.15
N ARG A 124 -11.65 5.91 -16.03
CA ARG A 124 -12.66 6.43 -15.09
C ARG A 124 -13.59 7.47 -15.74
N GLY A 125 -13.05 8.38 -16.57
CA GLY A 125 -13.85 9.35 -17.31
C GLY A 125 -14.85 8.70 -18.27
N ILE A 126 -14.42 7.65 -18.99
CA ILE A 126 -15.29 6.89 -19.89
C ILE A 126 -16.43 6.23 -19.09
N LEU A 127 -16.13 5.55 -17.99
CA LEU A 127 -17.15 4.90 -17.16
C LEU A 127 -18.17 5.91 -16.62
N ARG A 128 -17.71 7.06 -16.10
CA ARG A 128 -18.62 8.12 -15.64
C ARG A 128 -19.52 8.68 -16.74
N ASN A 129 -19.02 8.75 -17.99
CA ASN A 129 -19.81 9.22 -19.12
C ASN A 129 -20.83 8.17 -19.61
N VAL A 130 -20.55 6.88 -19.45
CA VAL A 130 -21.52 5.80 -19.71
C VAL A 130 -22.68 5.89 -18.72
N ASP A 131 -22.40 6.04 -17.42
CA ASP A 131 -23.43 6.22 -16.40
C ASP A 131 -24.31 7.47 -16.67
N GLN A 132 -23.74 8.55 -17.23
CA GLN A 132 -24.51 9.75 -17.61
C GLN A 132 -25.38 9.55 -18.86
N LYS A 133 -24.94 8.76 -19.84
CA LYS A 133 -25.73 8.51 -21.06
C LYS A 133 -26.92 7.61 -20.80
N ASP A 134 -26.79 6.67 -19.87
CA ASP A 134 -27.91 5.83 -19.43
C ASP A 134 -28.90 6.58 -18.53
N SER A 135 -28.50 7.72 -17.95
CA SER A 135 -29.37 8.54 -17.09
C SER A 135 -30.35 9.47 -17.81
N ASN A 136 -30.28 9.58 -19.14
CA ASN A 136 -31.26 10.33 -19.93
C ASN A 136 -32.50 9.48 -20.31
N GLY A 137 -32.52 8.19 -19.94
CA GLY A 137 -33.70 7.35 -19.96
C GLY A 137 -34.26 7.25 -18.54
N ARG A 138 -35.49 7.76 -18.36
CA ARG A 138 -36.38 7.62 -17.21
C ARG A 138 -36.02 6.48 -16.24
N ASP A 139 -35.65 6.83 -15.00
CA ASP A 139 -36.52 6.56 -13.85
C ASP A 139 -35.98 7.22 -12.57
N SER A 140 -36.86 8.02 -11.97
CA SER A 140 -36.62 8.82 -10.77
C SER A 140 -36.69 7.96 -9.50
N SER A 141 -35.98 6.83 -9.45
CA SER A 141 -35.92 6.01 -8.24
C SER A 141 -34.77 6.48 -7.33
N SER A 142 -35.08 6.67 -6.04
CA SER A 142 -34.09 7.04 -5.02
C SER A 142 -33.06 5.94 -4.75
N TYR A 143 -33.30 4.73 -5.28
CA TYR A 143 -32.58 3.49 -5.00
C TYR A 143 -32.26 2.75 -6.31
N CYS A 144 -31.05 2.21 -6.43
CA CYS A 144 -30.65 1.29 -7.50
C CYS A 144 -30.03 0.04 -6.87
N VAL A 145 -30.49 -1.13 -7.31
CA VAL A 145 -30.00 -2.44 -6.86
C VAL A 145 -29.38 -3.16 -8.05
N LYS A 146 -28.12 -3.61 -7.92
CA LYS A 146 -27.42 -4.44 -8.89
C LYS A 146 -27.01 -5.75 -8.22
N MET A 147 -27.15 -6.85 -8.95
CA MET A 147 -26.72 -8.17 -8.49
C MET A 147 -25.60 -8.70 -9.38
N ASN A 148 -24.59 -9.30 -8.77
CA ASN A 148 -23.46 -9.91 -9.47
C ASN A 148 -23.23 -11.33 -8.93
N SER A 149 -23.27 -12.33 -9.78
CA SER A 149 -23.03 -13.73 -9.39
C SER A 149 -21.55 -14.07 -9.43
N PHE A 150 -21.12 -14.95 -8.53
CA PHE A 150 -19.80 -15.57 -8.52
C PHE A 150 -19.93 -17.06 -8.23
N ARG A 151 -18.79 -17.76 -8.18
CA ARG A 151 -18.77 -19.24 -8.19
C ARG A 151 -19.49 -19.87 -6.98
N ASP A 152 -19.35 -19.25 -5.82
CA ASP A 152 -19.84 -19.77 -4.53
C ASP A 152 -20.97 -18.89 -3.93
N GLY A 153 -21.57 -18.01 -4.72
CA GLY A 153 -22.57 -17.08 -4.20
C GLY A 153 -22.89 -15.89 -5.10
N PHE A 154 -23.39 -14.82 -4.48
CA PHE A 154 -23.69 -13.57 -5.18
C PHE A 154 -23.48 -12.33 -4.31
N GLU A 155 -23.27 -11.21 -5.00
CA GLU A 155 -23.04 -9.90 -4.43
C GLU A 155 -24.23 -8.99 -4.77
N ILE A 156 -24.78 -8.32 -3.75
CA ILE A 156 -25.83 -7.32 -3.90
C ILE A 156 -25.21 -5.95 -3.67
N LEU A 157 -25.35 -5.07 -4.65
CA LEU A 157 -24.93 -3.69 -4.58
C LEU A 157 -26.15 -2.78 -4.57
N ILE A 158 -26.35 -2.05 -3.48
CA ILE A 158 -27.46 -1.13 -3.30
C ILE A 158 -26.90 0.29 -3.20
N SER A 159 -27.30 1.16 -4.12
CA SER A 159 -26.97 2.58 -4.06
C SER A 159 -28.23 3.39 -3.79
N SER A 160 -28.17 4.33 -2.85
CA SER A 160 -29.28 5.20 -2.46
C SER A 160 -28.82 6.65 -2.34
N LYS A 161 -29.66 7.61 -2.73
CA LYS A 161 -29.41 9.04 -2.45
C LYS A 161 -29.74 9.42 -1.00
N GLU A 162 -30.64 8.68 -0.37
CA GLU A 162 -31.06 8.88 1.03
C GLU A 162 -30.61 7.72 1.92
N CYS A 163 -30.77 7.85 3.24
CA CYS A 163 -30.40 6.79 4.17
C CYS A 163 -31.22 5.54 3.85
N SER A 164 -30.60 4.48 3.34
CA SER A 164 -31.33 3.27 2.98
C SER A 164 -31.61 2.41 4.22
N PRO A 165 -32.78 1.76 4.32
CA PRO A 165 -33.09 0.86 5.42
C PRO A 165 -32.39 -0.49 5.19
N LEU A 166 -31.06 -0.50 5.35
CA LEU A 166 -30.22 -1.70 5.25
C LEU A 166 -30.71 -2.84 6.16
N SER A 167 -31.28 -2.50 7.32
CA SER A 167 -31.89 -3.46 8.23
C SER A 167 -33.02 -4.26 7.59
N THR A 168 -33.85 -3.61 6.76
CA THR A 168 -34.99 -4.25 6.07
C THR A 168 -34.49 -5.20 4.98
N VAL A 169 -33.45 -4.79 4.25
CA VAL A 169 -32.79 -5.63 3.26
C VAL A 169 -32.20 -6.88 3.92
N LEU A 170 -31.40 -6.70 4.98
CA LEU A 170 -30.78 -7.82 5.68
C LEU A 170 -31.83 -8.76 6.31
N GLY A 171 -32.89 -8.20 6.90
CA GLY A 171 -34.01 -8.99 7.42
C GLY A 171 -34.64 -9.86 6.33
N ASN A 172 -34.91 -9.30 5.15
CA ASN A 172 -35.49 -10.06 4.04
C ASN A 172 -34.57 -11.19 3.54
N LEU A 173 -33.25 -10.97 3.53
CA LEU A 173 -32.28 -12.00 3.15
C LEU A 173 -32.26 -13.14 4.17
N ILE A 174 -32.29 -12.82 5.46
CA ILE A 174 -32.31 -13.80 6.55
C ILE A 174 -33.62 -14.60 6.51
N ASP A 175 -34.77 -13.96 6.29
CA ASP A 175 -36.08 -14.62 6.19
C ASP A 175 -36.12 -15.66 5.05
N ARG A 176 -35.28 -15.49 4.03
CA ARG A 176 -35.14 -16.42 2.91
C ARG A 176 -34.10 -17.52 3.14
N ASN A 177 -33.52 -17.60 4.34
CA ASN A 177 -32.41 -18.50 4.67
C ASN A 177 -31.18 -18.29 3.76
N LEU A 178 -30.90 -17.05 3.39
CA LEU A 178 -29.69 -16.68 2.66
C LEU A 178 -28.57 -16.37 3.65
N ASP A 179 -27.40 -16.97 3.42
CA ASP A 179 -26.26 -16.79 4.32
C ASP A 179 -25.47 -15.54 3.95
N VAL A 180 -25.59 -14.49 4.77
CA VAL A 180 -24.90 -13.22 4.56
C VAL A 180 -23.55 -13.25 5.25
N VAL A 181 -22.48 -13.39 4.46
CA VAL A 181 -21.10 -13.50 4.97
C VAL A 181 -20.48 -12.14 5.26
N SER A 182 -20.80 -11.12 4.46
CA SER A 182 -20.22 -9.79 4.60
C SER A 182 -21.20 -8.71 4.19
N CYS A 183 -21.18 -7.60 4.93
CA CYS A 183 -21.92 -6.40 4.58
C CYS A 183 -21.05 -5.18 4.84
N VAL A 184 -20.74 -4.44 3.79
CA VAL A 184 -19.93 -3.22 3.84
C VAL A 184 -20.76 -2.06 3.36
N SER A 185 -20.82 -1.00 4.17
CA SER A 185 -21.51 0.23 3.83
C SER A 185 -20.51 1.38 3.72
N SER A 186 -20.62 2.17 2.66
CA SER A 186 -19.82 3.37 2.49
C SER A 186 -20.71 4.53 2.07
N ARG A 187 -20.22 5.75 2.31
CA ARG A 187 -20.86 6.98 1.90
C ARG A 187 -19.87 7.80 1.08
N GLY A 188 -20.25 8.14 -0.14
CA GLY A 188 -19.42 8.91 -1.08
C GLY A 188 -20.29 9.66 -2.07
N ASP A 189 -19.85 10.83 -2.55
CA ASP A 189 -20.55 11.62 -3.57
C ASP A 189 -22.03 11.95 -3.27
N GLY A 190 -22.42 11.95 -1.99
CA GLY A 190 -23.81 12.21 -1.58
C GLY A 190 -24.74 11.00 -1.70
N CYS A 191 -24.23 9.81 -1.98
CA CYS A 191 -24.98 8.55 -1.95
C CYS A 191 -24.45 7.58 -0.88
N TYR A 192 -25.36 6.72 -0.39
CA TYR A 192 -25.04 5.55 0.41
C TYR A 192 -24.88 4.35 -0.52
N LEU A 193 -23.80 3.60 -0.34
CA LEU A 193 -23.52 2.38 -1.07
C LEU A 193 -23.41 1.23 -0.08
N HIS A 194 -24.22 0.21 -0.27
CA HIS A 194 -24.19 -1.03 0.51
C HIS A 194 -23.79 -2.17 -0.40
N LYS A 195 -22.81 -2.94 0.06
CA LYS A 195 -22.27 -4.11 -0.61
C LYS A 195 -22.49 -5.31 0.31
N ILE A 196 -23.30 -6.26 -0.14
CA ILE A 196 -23.67 -7.45 0.64
C ILE A 196 -23.18 -8.68 -0.12
N HIS A 197 -22.47 -9.57 0.58
CA HIS A 197 -22.02 -10.85 0.07
C HIS A 197 -22.84 -11.97 0.67
N VAL A 198 -23.41 -12.79 -0.21
CA VAL A 198 -24.24 -13.93 0.14
C VAL A 198 -23.59 -15.19 -0.42
N GLU A 199 -23.39 -16.17 0.46
CA GLU A 199 -22.90 -17.50 0.08
C GLU A 199 -24.10 -18.40 -0.25
N ILE A 200 -23.96 -19.20 -1.32
CA ILE A 200 -25.00 -20.15 -1.75
C ILE A 200 -24.54 -21.55 -1.39
N ASN A 201 -25.35 -22.26 -0.60
CA ASN A 201 -25.21 -23.69 -0.41
C ASN A 201 -25.83 -24.44 -1.62
N ASP A 202 -25.26 -25.56 -2.03
CA ASP A 202 -25.64 -26.35 -3.23
C ASP A 202 -27.15 -26.70 -3.35
N SER A 203 -27.91 -26.56 -2.26
CA SER A 203 -29.35 -26.82 -2.20
C SER A 203 -30.25 -25.63 -2.58
N THR A 204 -29.77 -24.39 -2.64
CA THR A 204 -30.61 -23.20 -2.87
C THR A 204 -30.54 -22.71 -4.32
N ARG A 205 -31.57 -23.01 -5.11
CA ARG A 205 -31.78 -22.35 -6.41
C ARG A 205 -32.43 -21.00 -6.17
N ILE A 206 -31.69 -19.92 -6.42
CA ILE A 206 -32.17 -18.55 -6.25
C ILE A 206 -32.27 -17.91 -7.62
N ASP A 207 -33.45 -17.39 -7.95
CA ASP A 207 -33.61 -16.49 -9.10
C ASP A 207 -33.16 -15.09 -8.71
N LEU A 208 -32.00 -14.67 -9.25
CA LEU A 208 -31.42 -13.36 -8.98
C LEU A 208 -32.30 -12.23 -9.52
N SER A 209 -33.04 -12.44 -10.61
CA SER A 209 -33.91 -11.43 -11.17
C SER A 209 -35.14 -11.20 -10.29
N GLU A 210 -35.76 -12.27 -9.79
CA GLU A 210 -36.89 -12.17 -8.84
C GLU A 210 -36.46 -11.47 -7.54
N LEU A 211 -35.30 -11.86 -6.99
CA LEU A 211 -34.77 -11.24 -5.78
C LEU A 211 -34.44 -9.76 -6.00
N GLN A 212 -33.89 -9.39 -7.16
CA GLN A 212 -33.61 -8.01 -7.51
C GLN A 212 -34.88 -7.16 -7.56
N GLU A 213 -35.91 -7.60 -8.27
CA GLU A 213 -37.20 -6.88 -8.37
C GLU A 213 -37.85 -6.71 -6.99
N GLN A 214 -37.81 -7.74 -6.16
CA GLN A 214 -38.37 -7.68 -4.81
C GLN A 214 -37.61 -6.69 -3.91
N LEU A 215 -36.27 -6.69 -3.96
CA LEU A 215 -35.47 -5.72 -3.21
C LEU A 215 -35.72 -4.28 -3.67
N VAL A 216 -35.90 -4.06 -4.96
CA VAL A 216 -36.27 -2.74 -5.50
C VAL A 216 -37.64 -2.30 -4.97
N ASN A 217 -38.64 -3.19 -4.98
CA ASN A 217 -39.96 -2.89 -4.45
C ASN A 217 -39.92 -2.59 -2.94
N LEU A 218 -39.18 -3.39 -2.16
CA LEU A 218 -39.02 -3.18 -0.71
C LEU A 218 -38.40 -1.83 -0.39
N LEU A 219 -37.42 -1.39 -1.18
CA LEU A 219 -36.76 -0.10 -0.99
C LEU A 219 -37.64 1.07 -1.43
N GLN A 220 -38.52 0.90 -2.42
CA GLN A 220 -39.47 1.94 -2.83
C GLN A 220 -40.63 2.15 -1.85
N LEU A 221 -40.93 1.15 -1.02
CA LEU A 221 -42.02 1.16 -0.03
C LEU A 221 -41.63 1.70 1.35
N ALA A 222 -40.33 1.94 1.58
CA ALA A 222 -39.76 2.34 2.87
C ALA A 222 -39.37 3.82 2.90
#